data_AF-A0A7S0USW7-F1
#
_entry.id   AF-A0A7S0USW7-F1
#
_cell.length_a   1.000
_cell.length_b   1.000
_cell.length_c   1.000
_cell.angle_alpha   90.00
_cell.angle_beta   90.00
_cell.angle_gamma   90.00
#
_symmetry.space_group_name_H-M   'P 1'
#
loop_
_entity.id
_entity.type
_entity.pdbx_description
1 polymer ?
#
loop_
_entity_poly.entity_id
_entity_poly.type
_entity_poly.pdbx_seq_one_letter_code
_entity_poly.pdbx_strand_id
1 'polypeptide(L)'
;MSIEILPLGAGQDVGRSCVVVRALGRCVLFDCGIHMGYKDDRRFPAFNLLCRAAGSPGGGDLLTSSIDAVVITHFHLDHIGALPLLTEVLGYRGPVIMTVPTKAIAPLMLSDYHKVLSQRPIDDPIISHPTIANHNKTFPLMYSKDDISNSINRCETIGLGETLYLSGGCIQLTAHYAGHVLGAVMYSLRIFGDNGKQVAVLYTGDFNSTPERHLSAADPICSASSPPLLLPITPPEESMGDDGGGVEDMGEEDMGKEIGDEMGSEMGSEMGRKIGVSDRNRWVEVEGRKRRREGAREEGKDDQELRRGGGGGGG
;
A
#
# COMPACT_ATOMS: atom_id res chain seq x y z
N MET A 1 -22.92 19.96 -8.64
CA MET A 1 -22.46 18.65 -8.12
C MET A 1 -21.05 18.91 -7.63
N SER A 2 -20.84 19.03 -6.33
CA SER A 2 -19.53 19.33 -5.77
C SER A 2 -18.91 18.03 -5.27
N ILE A 3 -17.75 17.70 -5.81
CA ILE A 3 -16.81 16.75 -5.21
C ILE A 3 -15.92 17.61 -4.31
N GLU A 4 -15.81 17.25 -3.05
CA GLU A 4 -14.90 17.87 -2.11
C GLU A 4 -13.77 16.88 -1.82
N ILE A 5 -12.54 17.34 -1.97
CA ILE A 5 -11.33 16.61 -1.60
C ILE A 5 -10.63 17.42 -0.54
N LEU A 6 -10.41 16.81 0.61
CA LEU A 6 -9.79 17.45 1.75
C LEU A 6 -8.57 16.62 2.20
N PRO A 7 -7.36 17.03 1.80
CA PRO A 7 -6.13 16.49 2.36
C PRO A 7 -6.04 16.85 3.85
N LEU A 8 -6.02 15.84 4.72
CA LEU A 8 -5.72 15.98 6.15
C LEU A 8 -4.23 15.77 6.45
N GLY A 9 -3.55 15.12 5.50
CA GLY A 9 -2.10 14.97 5.35
C GLY A 9 -1.78 14.68 3.87
N ALA A 10 -0.51 14.47 3.52
CA ALA A 10 -0.01 14.40 2.12
C ALA A 10 -0.20 15.67 1.25
N GLY A 11 -0.69 16.78 1.81
CA GLY A 11 -0.80 18.06 1.10
C GLY A 11 0.53 18.80 1.05
N GLN A 12 1.29 18.66 -0.04
CA GLN A 12 2.64 19.22 -0.20
C GLN A 12 3.64 18.74 0.87
N ASP A 13 3.47 17.52 1.35
CA ASP A 13 4.24 16.94 2.44
C ASP A 13 4.37 15.42 2.22
N VAL A 14 5.53 14.82 2.51
CA VAL A 14 5.71 13.36 2.43
C VAL A 14 5.54 12.78 3.83
N GLY A 15 4.51 11.97 4.01
CA GLY A 15 4.14 11.44 5.31
C GLY A 15 2.68 11.72 5.65
N ARG A 16 2.17 11.02 6.68
CA ARG A 16 0.82 11.19 7.23
C ARG A 16 -0.31 11.20 6.19
N SER A 17 -0.17 10.44 5.10
CA SER A 17 -1.13 10.36 4.02
C SER A 17 -2.53 10.08 4.56
N CYS A 18 -3.45 10.99 4.24
CA CYS A 18 -4.82 10.95 4.74
C CYS A 18 -5.66 11.95 3.92
N VAL A 19 -6.50 11.44 3.02
CA VAL A 19 -7.29 12.26 2.10
C VAL A 19 -8.77 11.90 2.24
N VAL A 20 -9.61 12.90 2.45
CA VAL A 20 -11.06 12.74 2.49
C VAL A 20 -11.65 13.02 1.11
N VAL A 21 -12.51 12.13 0.62
CA VAL A 21 -13.33 12.35 -0.57
C VAL A 21 -14.79 12.39 -0.15
N ARG A 22 -15.46 13.50 -0.46
CA ARG A 22 -16.88 13.73 -0.20
C ARG A 22 -17.62 14.02 -1.48
N ALA A 23 -18.64 13.24 -1.76
CA ALA A 23 -19.51 13.45 -2.91
C ALA A 23 -20.87 12.81 -2.65
N LEU A 24 -21.94 13.44 -3.15
CA LEU A 24 -23.29 12.85 -3.15
C LEU A 24 -23.76 12.36 -1.76
N GLY A 25 -23.39 13.08 -0.70
CA GLY A 25 -23.74 12.73 0.68
C GLY A 25 -22.95 11.57 1.28
N ARG A 26 -21.90 11.10 0.60
CA ARG A 26 -20.98 10.05 1.05
C ARG A 26 -19.59 10.60 1.32
N CYS A 27 -18.88 9.96 2.24
CA CYS A 27 -17.55 10.35 2.69
C CYS A 27 -16.65 9.12 2.85
N VAL A 28 -15.56 9.06 2.08
CA VAL A 28 -14.54 8.01 2.18
C VAL A 28 -13.22 8.64 2.61
N LEU A 29 -12.54 8.02 3.57
CA LEU A 29 -11.20 8.41 4.02
C LEU A 29 -10.17 7.46 3.39
N PHE A 30 -9.23 7.99 2.64
CA PHE A 30 -8.11 7.26 2.06
C PHE A 30 -6.87 7.46 2.90
N ASP A 31 -6.26 6.34 3.30
CA ASP A 31 -5.10 6.25 4.17
C ASP A 31 -5.27 6.96 5.53
N CYS A 32 -4.40 6.59 6.47
CA CYS A 32 -4.35 7.11 7.82
C CYS A 32 -2.92 6.97 8.35
N GLY A 33 -2.00 7.75 7.78
CA GLY A 33 -0.57 7.64 8.06
C GLY A 33 -0.05 8.44 9.24
N ILE A 34 1.26 8.32 9.48
CA ILE A 34 2.05 9.24 10.33
C ILE A 34 3.21 9.86 9.55
N HIS A 35 3.62 11.05 9.95
CA HIS A 35 4.83 11.68 9.44
C HIS A 35 5.99 11.38 10.40
N MET A 36 7.04 10.74 9.89
CA MET A 36 8.13 10.22 10.71
C MET A 36 9.07 11.31 11.23
N GLY A 37 9.15 12.46 10.55
CA GLY A 37 10.02 13.58 10.94
C GLY A 37 9.47 14.49 12.04
N TYR A 38 8.16 14.48 12.32
CA TYR A 38 7.56 15.34 13.35
C TYR A 38 7.57 14.64 14.71
N LYS A 39 7.91 15.40 15.75
CA LYS A 39 7.94 14.93 17.15
C LYS A 39 6.77 15.44 17.99
N ASP A 40 5.86 16.20 17.38
CA ASP A 40 4.67 16.76 17.99
C ASP A 40 3.40 16.24 17.30
N ASP A 41 2.25 16.85 17.58
CA ASP A 41 0.94 16.49 17.04
C ASP A 41 0.85 16.61 15.51
N ARG A 42 1.68 17.44 14.87
CA ARG A 42 1.73 17.59 13.41
C ARG A 42 2.06 16.28 12.69
N ARG A 43 2.61 15.29 13.40
CA ARG A 43 2.88 13.98 12.84
C ARG A 43 1.62 13.22 12.43
N PHE A 44 0.46 13.57 12.98
CA PHE A 44 -0.80 12.95 12.65
C PHE A 44 -1.58 13.78 11.62
N PRO A 45 -2.52 13.16 10.89
CA PRO A 45 -3.47 13.88 10.07
C PRO A 45 -4.29 14.88 10.89
N ALA A 46 -4.73 15.96 10.25
CA ALA A 46 -5.56 17.01 10.85
C ALA A 46 -7.01 16.55 11.13
N PHE A 47 -7.19 15.53 11.98
CA PHE A 47 -8.50 14.92 12.27
C PHE A 47 -9.54 15.88 12.84
N ASN A 48 -9.12 17.00 13.44
CA ASN A 48 -10.01 18.07 13.89
C ASN A 48 -10.86 18.67 12.74
N LEU A 49 -10.39 18.57 11.49
CA LEU A 49 -11.12 19.05 10.32
C LEU A 49 -12.27 18.11 9.91
N LEU A 50 -12.20 16.82 10.25
CA LEU A 50 -13.28 15.86 9.98
C LEU A 50 -14.60 16.27 10.65
N CYS A 51 -14.52 16.72 11.90
CA CYS A 51 -15.67 17.13 12.71
C CYS A 51 -16.23 18.50 12.27
N ARG A 52 -15.35 19.45 11.89
CA ARG A 52 -15.78 20.78 11.41
C ARG A 52 -16.52 20.71 10.09
N ALA A 53 -16.09 19.83 9.19
CA ALA A 53 -16.73 19.65 7.90
C ALA A 53 -18.07 18.89 7.99
N ALA A 54 -18.39 18.27 9.13
CA ALA A 54 -19.68 17.61 9.39
C ALA A 54 -20.71 18.50 10.11
N GLY A 55 -20.37 19.75 10.46
CA GLY A 55 -21.31 20.77 10.95
C GLY A 55 -21.86 20.59 12.37
N SER A 56 -21.26 19.75 13.24
CA SER A 56 -21.81 19.46 14.58
C SER A 56 -20.73 19.17 15.65
N PRO A 57 -20.93 19.54 16.93
CA PRO A 57 -19.90 19.41 17.97
C PRO A 57 -19.80 18.00 18.59
N GLY A 58 -18.76 17.23 18.19
CA GLY A 58 -17.93 16.31 18.98
C GLY A 58 -18.48 14.96 19.53
N GLY A 59 -17.92 13.83 19.06
CA GLY A 59 -18.04 12.47 19.66
C GLY A 59 -17.62 11.33 18.71
N GLY A 60 -17.22 10.15 19.22
CA GLY A 60 -16.84 8.98 18.40
C GLY A 60 -17.97 8.46 17.51
N ASP A 61 -19.22 8.58 17.99
CA ASP A 61 -20.43 8.30 17.20
C ASP A 61 -20.58 9.25 16.01
N LEU A 62 -20.12 10.50 16.11
CA LEU A 62 -20.14 11.46 15.00
C LEU A 62 -19.12 11.08 13.92
N LEU A 63 -17.93 10.63 14.31
CA LEU A 63 -16.90 10.23 13.36
C LEU A 63 -17.37 9.04 12.51
N THR A 64 -17.98 8.05 13.18
CA THR A 64 -18.59 6.88 12.52
C THR A 64 -19.78 7.26 11.65
N SER A 65 -20.58 8.26 12.06
CA SER A 65 -21.71 8.75 11.25
C SER A 65 -21.28 9.62 10.07
N SER A 66 -20.07 10.16 10.08
CA SER A 66 -19.57 11.12 9.08
C SER A 66 -18.66 10.49 8.03
N ILE A 67 -18.13 9.29 8.27
CA ILE A 67 -17.23 8.57 7.38
C ILE A 67 -17.87 7.22 7.09
N ASP A 68 -18.22 6.98 5.82
CA ASP A 68 -18.81 5.72 5.38
C ASP A 68 -17.79 4.58 5.40
N ALA A 69 -16.54 4.87 5.05
CA ALA A 69 -15.46 3.90 5.03
C ALA A 69 -14.07 4.54 5.13
N VAL A 70 -13.14 3.81 5.72
CA VAL A 70 -11.69 4.08 5.65
C VAL A 70 -11.07 3.02 4.75
N VAL A 71 -10.20 3.41 3.83
CA VAL A 71 -9.50 2.48 2.94
C VAL A 71 -7.99 2.73 3.04
N ILE A 72 -7.20 1.66 3.17
CA ILE A 72 -5.74 1.74 3.28
C ILE A 72 -5.10 1.11 2.06
N THR A 73 -4.26 1.88 1.37
CA THR A 73 -3.61 1.45 0.12
C THR A 73 -2.54 0.40 0.35
N HIS A 74 -1.67 0.61 1.34
CA HIS A 74 -0.58 -0.29 1.67
C HIS A 74 -0.08 -0.12 3.12
N PHE A 75 0.88 -0.96 3.53
CA PHE A 75 1.25 -1.12 4.93
C PHE A 75 2.33 -0.16 5.45
N HIS A 76 2.84 0.77 4.64
CA HIS A 76 3.84 1.73 5.13
C HIS A 76 3.25 2.66 6.19
N LEU A 77 4.09 3.08 7.15
CA LEU A 77 3.65 3.85 8.32
C LEU A 77 3.04 5.20 7.94
N ASP A 78 3.51 5.81 6.88
CA ASP A 78 2.95 7.02 6.30
C ASP A 78 1.59 6.85 5.61
N HIS A 79 1.06 5.62 5.54
CA HIS A 79 -0.30 5.33 5.05
C HIS A 79 -1.18 4.62 6.09
N ILE A 80 -0.61 3.93 7.08
CA ILE A 80 -1.38 3.19 8.10
C ILE A 80 -1.08 3.56 9.55
N GLY A 81 -0.01 4.32 9.80
CA GLY A 81 0.53 4.51 11.15
C GLY A 81 -0.39 5.21 12.14
N ALA A 82 -1.39 5.97 11.68
CA ALA A 82 -2.38 6.63 12.53
C ALA A 82 -3.70 5.85 12.63
N LEU A 83 -3.80 4.67 12.00
CA LEU A 83 -5.01 3.84 12.06
C LEU A 83 -5.44 3.49 13.50
N PRO A 84 -4.54 3.04 14.42
CA PRO A 84 -4.95 2.76 15.80
C PRO A 84 -5.45 4.00 16.56
N LEU A 85 -4.90 5.18 16.24
CA LEU A 85 -5.35 6.44 16.80
C LEU A 85 -6.77 6.77 16.29
N LEU A 86 -7.02 6.65 14.98
CA LEU A 86 -8.34 6.90 14.39
C LEU A 86 -9.40 5.96 14.98
N THR A 87 -9.08 4.68 15.11
CA THR A 87 -10.04 3.69 15.58
C THR A 87 -10.19 3.73 17.09
N GLU A 88 -9.15 3.49 17.87
CA GLU A 88 -9.29 3.21 19.31
C GLU A 88 -9.39 4.48 20.14
N VAL A 89 -8.70 5.54 19.72
CA VAL A 89 -8.61 6.78 20.49
C VAL A 89 -9.66 7.78 20.05
N LEU A 90 -9.81 8.01 18.74
CA LEU A 90 -10.83 8.91 18.18
C LEU A 90 -12.21 8.26 18.04
N GLY A 91 -12.28 6.93 18.16
CA GLY A 91 -13.55 6.22 18.28
C GLY A 91 -14.26 5.96 16.96
N TYR A 92 -13.58 6.01 15.81
CA TYR A 92 -14.19 5.56 14.55
C TYR A 92 -14.57 4.08 14.67
N ARG A 93 -15.82 3.70 14.38
CA ARG A 93 -16.35 2.32 14.49
C ARG A 93 -16.87 1.76 13.15
N GLY A 94 -16.72 2.50 12.06
CA GLY A 94 -17.09 2.05 10.71
C GLY A 94 -16.09 1.08 10.07
N PRO A 95 -16.34 0.68 8.81
CA PRO A 95 -15.49 -0.28 8.10
C PRO A 95 -14.12 0.31 7.77
N VAL A 96 -13.10 -0.54 7.86
CA VAL A 96 -11.72 -0.25 7.44
C VAL A 96 -11.31 -1.32 6.45
N ILE A 97 -11.08 -0.94 5.19
CA ILE A 97 -10.80 -1.86 4.09
C ILE A 97 -9.32 -1.79 3.73
N MET A 98 -8.69 -2.95 3.55
CA MET A 98 -7.32 -3.05 3.03
C MET A 98 -7.13 -4.41 2.35
N THR A 99 -6.02 -4.63 1.66
CA THR A 99 -5.76 -5.95 1.07
C THR A 99 -5.35 -6.99 2.13
N VAL A 100 -5.48 -8.27 1.79
CA VAL A 100 -5.03 -9.37 2.65
C VAL A 100 -3.55 -9.24 3.05
N PRO A 101 -2.60 -8.94 2.14
CA PRO A 101 -1.20 -8.79 2.52
C PRO A 101 -0.96 -7.55 3.40
N THR A 102 -1.62 -6.43 3.10
CA THR A 102 -1.55 -5.23 3.95
C THR A 102 -2.03 -5.52 5.37
N LYS A 103 -3.16 -6.22 5.54
CA LYS A 103 -3.67 -6.63 6.86
C LYS A 103 -2.71 -7.56 7.61
N ALA A 104 -2.01 -8.44 6.89
CA ALA A 104 -1.06 -9.37 7.48
C ALA A 104 0.23 -8.68 7.96
N ILE A 105 0.71 -7.67 7.23
CA ILE A 105 1.97 -6.96 7.53
C ILE A 105 1.75 -5.79 8.49
N ALA A 106 0.57 -5.16 8.47
CA ALA A 106 0.25 -4.01 9.30
C ALA A 106 0.57 -4.16 10.81
N PRO A 107 0.23 -5.28 11.49
CA PRO A 107 0.60 -5.48 12.89
C PRO A 107 2.11 -5.41 13.13
N LEU A 108 2.92 -5.92 12.20
CA LEU A 108 4.37 -5.93 12.32
C LEU A 108 4.91 -4.50 12.25
N MET A 109 4.48 -3.73 11.23
CA MET A 109 4.90 -2.34 11.04
C MET A 109 4.52 -1.46 12.24
N LEU A 110 3.26 -1.56 12.69
CA LEU A 110 2.75 -0.80 13.83
C LEU A 110 3.45 -1.19 15.14
N SER A 111 3.74 -2.47 15.34
CA SER A 111 4.40 -2.97 16.55
C SER A 111 5.87 -2.58 16.62
N ASP A 112 6.58 -2.63 15.49
CA ASP A 112 7.98 -2.20 15.42
C ASP A 112 8.10 -0.70 15.71
N TYR A 113 7.25 0.10 15.09
CA TYR A 113 7.16 1.52 15.38
C TYR A 113 6.87 1.80 16.87
N HIS A 114 5.90 1.11 17.47
CA HIS A 114 5.61 1.21 18.90
C HIS A 114 6.84 0.82 19.76
N LYS A 115 7.57 -0.23 19.39
CA LYS A 115 8.79 -0.65 20.10
C LYS A 115 9.90 0.40 20.02
N VAL A 116 10.15 0.94 18.83
CA VAL A 116 11.16 2.00 18.61
C VAL A 116 10.83 3.24 19.43
N LEU A 117 9.56 3.67 19.45
CA LEU A 117 9.15 4.80 20.30
C LEU A 117 9.31 4.51 21.79
N SER A 118 8.98 3.29 22.25
CA SER A 118 9.08 2.90 23.67
C SER A 118 10.51 2.94 24.21
N GLN A 119 11.51 2.87 23.33
CA GLN A 119 12.93 2.89 23.69
C GLN A 119 13.53 4.30 23.71
N ARG A 120 12.75 5.33 23.38
CA ARG A 120 13.24 6.71 23.36
C ARG A 120 13.42 7.26 24.77
N PRO A 121 14.36 8.20 24.96
CA PRO A 121 14.56 8.90 26.23
C PRO A 121 13.27 9.59 26.72
N ILE A 122 13.13 9.72 28.05
CA ILE A 122 11.92 10.30 28.67
C ILE A 122 11.74 11.79 28.34
N ASP A 123 12.83 12.47 27.99
CA ASP A 123 12.89 13.85 27.53
C ASP A 123 12.66 14.01 26.02
N ASP A 124 12.50 12.91 25.26
CA ASP A 124 12.07 13.00 23.86
C ASP A 124 10.69 13.68 23.80
N PRO A 125 10.47 14.70 22.95
CA PRO A 125 9.19 15.38 22.84
C PRO A 125 7.99 14.45 22.60
N ILE A 126 8.17 13.31 21.91
CA ILE A 126 7.11 12.34 21.69
C ILE A 126 6.67 11.66 22.99
N ILE A 127 7.61 11.46 23.91
CA ILE A 127 7.37 10.82 25.22
C ILE A 127 6.92 11.87 26.25
N SER A 128 7.55 13.05 26.24
CA SER A 128 7.34 14.13 27.22
C SER A 128 6.12 15.02 26.94
N HIS A 129 5.63 15.11 25.70
CA HIS A 129 4.39 15.81 25.33
C HIS A 129 3.32 14.83 24.85
N PRO A 130 2.62 14.11 25.72
CA PRO A 130 1.87 12.93 25.33
C PRO A 130 0.47 13.26 24.80
N THR A 131 0.18 14.44 24.22
CA THR A 131 -1.22 14.81 24.00
C THR A 131 -1.51 15.46 22.65
N ILE A 132 -2.33 14.78 21.84
CA ILE A 132 -3.12 15.41 20.78
C ILE A 132 -4.31 16.09 21.47
N ALA A 133 -4.52 17.37 21.21
CA ALA A 133 -5.72 18.07 21.66
C ALA A 133 -6.85 17.83 20.66
N ASN A 134 -7.91 17.15 21.09
CA ASN A 134 -9.14 17.04 20.30
C ASN A 134 -10.36 17.22 21.21
N HIS A 135 -11.19 18.23 20.92
CA HIS A 135 -12.43 18.54 21.64
C HIS A 135 -12.33 18.45 23.18
N ASN A 136 -11.40 19.20 23.79
CA ASN A 136 -11.13 19.22 25.24
C ASN A 136 -10.59 17.91 25.86
N LYS A 137 -10.19 16.94 25.05
CA LYS A 137 -9.51 15.73 25.50
C LYS A 137 -8.08 15.69 24.98
N THR A 138 -7.18 15.23 25.83
CA THR A 138 -5.78 14.99 25.55
C THR A 138 -5.54 13.51 25.32
N PHE A 139 -4.97 13.15 24.17
CA PHE A 139 -4.78 11.74 23.79
C PHE A 139 -3.30 11.39 23.58
N PRO A 140 -2.85 10.20 24.00
CA PRO A 140 -1.44 9.81 23.90
C PRO A 140 -0.92 9.95 22.46
N LEU A 141 0.27 10.56 22.27
CA LEU A 141 0.98 10.57 20.98
C LEU A 141 1.44 9.16 20.53
N MET A 142 1.14 8.14 21.34
CA MET A 142 1.52 6.76 21.16
C MET A 142 0.37 5.84 21.58
N TYR A 143 -0.05 4.98 20.68
CA TYR A 143 -1.05 3.94 20.96
C TYR A 143 -0.40 2.71 21.63
N SER A 144 -1.20 1.96 22.36
CA SER A 144 -0.80 0.72 23.03
C SER A 144 -0.75 -0.48 22.07
N LYS A 145 -0.19 -1.60 22.51
CA LYS A 145 -0.23 -2.85 21.74
C LYS A 145 -1.65 -3.39 21.57
N ASP A 146 -2.51 -3.17 22.56
CA ASP A 146 -3.91 -3.56 22.50
C ASP A 146 -4.64 -2.73 21.44
N ASP A 147 -4.32 -1.44 21.32
CA ASP A 147 -4.89 -0.60 20.27
C ASP A 147 -4.51 -1.09 18.86
N ILE A 148 -3.25 -1.52 18.69
CA ILE A 148 -2.79 -2.13 17.43
C ILE A 148 -3.61 -3.38 17.12
N SER A 149 -3.71 -4.32 18.07
CA SER A 149 -4.45 -5.56 17.86
C SER A 149 -5.92 -5.29 17.55
N ASN A 150 -6.58 -4.44 18.34
CA ASN A 150 -7.98 -4.09 18.17
C ASN A 150 -8.25 -3.40 16.83
N SER A 151 -7.39 -2.47 16.42
CA SER A 151 -7.52 -1.76 15.14
C SER A 151 -7.38 -2.67 13.92
N ILE A 152 -6.49 -3.67 13.95
CA ILE A 152 -6.31 -4.62 12.84
C ILE A 152 -7.40 -5.69 12.81
N ASN A 153 -7.85 -6.19 13.97
CA ASN A 153 -8.85 -7.27 14.04
C ASN A 153 -10.17 -6.90 13.38
N ARG A 154 -10.55 -5.62 13.42
CA ARG A 154 -11.76 -5.06 12.80
C ARG A 154 -11.61 -4.69 11.32
N CYS A 155 -10.41 -4.77 10.76
CA CYS A 155 -10.21 -4.46 9.34
C CYS A 155 -10.81 -5.56 8.47
N GLU A 156 -11.51 -5.18 7.42
CA GLU A 156 -12.04 -6.07 6.39
C GLU A 156 -11.07 -6.11 5.21
N THR A 157 -11.05 -7.24 4.51
CA THR A 157 -10.10 -7.46 3.41
C THR A 157 -10.77 -7.37 2.06
N ILE A 158 -10.08 -6.77 1.09
CA ILE A 158 -10.44 -6.77 -0.34
C ILE A 158 -9.35 -7.47 -1.15
N GLY A 159 -9.75 -8.34 -2.07
CA GLY A 159 -8.86 -8.98 -3.04
C GLY A 159 -8.49 -8.08 -4.20
N LEU A 160 -7.42 -8.43 -4.91
CA LEU A 160 -7.03 -7.72 -6.12
C LEU A 160 -8.09 -7.90 -7.22
N GLY A 161 -8.51 -6.80 -7.86
CA GLY A 161 -9.58 -6.78 -8.85
C GLY A 161 -10.99 -6.97 -8.26
N GLU A 162 -11.11 -7.22 -6.96
CA GLU A 162 -12.39 -7.34 -6.29
C GLU A 162 -13.09 -5.99 -6.19
N THR A 163 -14.43 -6.01 -6.22
CA THR A 163 -15.28 -4.84 -6.03
C THR A 163 -16.18 -5.03 -4.82
N LEU A 164 -16.06 -4.12 -3.85
CA LEU A 164 -16.94 -4.05 -2.69
C LEU A 164 -18.01 -2.97 -2.86
N TYR A 165 -19.20 -3.25 -2.33
CA TYR A 165 -20.31 -2.32 -2.26
C TYR A 165 -20.58 -1.94 -0.80
N LEU A 166 -20.36 -0.67 -0.47
CA LEU A 166 -20.50 -0.12 0.88
C LEU A 166 -21.70 0.83 0.95
N SER A 167 -22.13 1.16 2.17
CA SER A 167 -23.22 2.10 2.44
C SER A 167 -24.50 1.82 1.67
N GLY A 168 -24.95 0.57 1.70
CA GLY A 168 -26.18 0.13 1.01
C GLY A 168 -26.08 0.13 -0.51
N GLY A 169 -24.85 0.07 -1.07
CA GLY A 169 -24.60 0.06 -2.51
C GLY A 169 -24.35 1.43 -3.12
N CYS A 170 -24.40 2.51 -2.33
CA CYS A 170 -24.07 3.86 -2.81
C CYS A 170 -22.58 4.05 -3.09
N ILE A 171 -21.71 3.21 -2.53
CA ILE A 171 -20.27 3.27 -2.73
C ILE A 171 -19.83 1.96 -3.37
N GLN A 172 -19.16 2.04 -4.50
CA GLN A 172 -18.46 0.93 -5.14
C GLN A 172 -16.95 1.19 -5.07
N LEU A 173 -16.21 0.25 -4.51
CA LEU A 173 -14.77 0.34 -4.31
C LEU A 173 -14.10 -0.85 -4.99
N THR A 174 -13.19 -0.60 -5.94
CA THR A 174 -12.43 -1.64 -6.64
C THR A 174 -10.93 -1.47 -6.38
N ALA A 175 -10.25 -2.55 -6.02
CA ALA A 175 -8.80 -2.55 -5.78
C ALA A 175 -8.01 -2.95 -7.04
N HIS A 176 -7.05 -2.13 -7.44
CA HIS A 176 -6.16 -2.33 -8.59
C HIS A 176 -4.72 -2.43 -8.14
N TYR A 177 -3.89 -3.19 -8.84
CA TYR A 177 -2.52 -3.43 -8.43
C TYR A 177 -1.67 -2.17 -8.57
N ALA A 178 -0.94 -1.78 -7.52
CA ALA A 178 -0.11 -0.57 -7.54
C ALA A 178 1.37 -0.81 -7.87
N GLY A 179 1.86 -2.05 -7.84
CA GLY A 179 3.27 -2.33 -8.16
C GLY A 179 4.32 -1.78 -7.16
N HIS A 180 3.91 -1.22 -6.02
CA HIS A 180 4.81 -0.56 -5.04
C HIS A 180 5.38 -1.49 -3.98
N VAL A 181 4.51 -2.12 -3.18
CA VAL A 181 4.88 -3.13 -2.18
C VAL A 181 3.89 -4.29 -2.19
N LEU A 182 4.20 -5.37 -1.46
CA LEU A 182 3.32 -6.54 -1.40
C LEU A 182 1.91 -6.16 -0.92
N GLY A 183 0.93 -6.33 -1.80
CA GLY A 183 -0.48 -6.01 -1.52
C GLY A 183 -0.85 -4.54 -1.67
N ALA A 184 0.05 -3.69 -2.17
CA ALA A 184 -0.27 -2.29 -2.47
C ALA A 184 -1.30 -2.18 -3.59
N VAL A 185 -2.28 -1.31 -3.39
CA VAL A 185 -3.37 -1.10 -4.35
C VAL A 185 -3.72 0.36 -4.58
N MET A 186 -4.10 0.66 -5.81
CA MET A 186 -4.86 1.84 -6.18
C MET A 186 -6.36 1.53 -6.02
N TYR A 187 -7.14 2.50 -5.58
CA TYR A 187 -8.59 2.35 -5.40
C TYR A 187 -9.37 3.16 -6.42
N SER A 188 -10.15 2.45 -7.25
CA SER A 188 -11.23 3.06 -8.03
C SER A 188 -12.47 3.16 -7.15
N LEU A 189 -12.83 4.39 -6.77
CA LEU A 189 -14.01 4.72 -6.00
C LEU A 189 -15.10 5.26 -6.94
N ARG A 190 -16.29 4.67 -6.90
CA ARG A 190 -17.48 5.20 -7.55
C ARG A 190 -18.56 5.44 -6.49
N ILE A 191 -19.05 6.67 -6.41
CA ILE A 191 -20.14 7.06 -5.52
C ILE A 191 -21.38 7.32 -6.37
N PHE A 192 -22.48 6.68 -6.03
CA PHE A 192 -23.79 6.85 -6.66
C PHE A 192 -24.70 7.71 -5.77
N GLY A 193 -25.47 8.58 -6.42
CA GLY A 193 -26.48 9.41 -5.78
C GLY A 193 -27.78 9.41 -6.58
N ASP A 194 -28.75 10.20 -6.11
CA ASP A 194 -30.08 10.21 -6.68
C ASP A 194 -30.10 10.65 -8.15
N ASN A 195 -31.14 10.21 -8.88
CA ASN A 195 -31.40 10.57 -10.26
C ASN A 195 -30.25 10.18 -11.22
N GLY A 196 -29.56 9.07 -10.94
CA GLY A 196 -28.49 8.53 -11.79
C GLY A 196 -27.18 9.31 -11.73
N LYS A 197 -27.02 10.23 -10.77
CA LYS A 197 -25.76 10.96 -10.57
C LYS A 197 -24.70 10.02 -10.02
N GLN A 198 -23.48 10.14 -10.53
CA GLN A 198 -22.34 9.39 -10.01
C GLN A 198 -21.05 10.20 -10.09
N VAL A 199 -20.12 9.90 -9.19
CA VAL A 199 -18.75 10.43 -9.17
C VAL A 199 -17.79 9.26 -9.22
N ALA A 200 -16.71 9.38 -9.99
CA ALA A 200 -15.62 8.42 -10.02
C ALA A 200 -14.31 9.12 -9.62
N VAL A 201 -13.56 8.50 -8.71
CA VAL A 201 -12.26 8.95 -8.21
C VAL A 201 -11.30 7.77 -8.26
N LEU A 202 -10.07 8.03 -8.68
CA LEU A 202 -8.98 7.08 -8.59
C LEU A 202 -7.96 7.62 -7.59
N TYR A 203 -7.80 6.93 -6.47
CA TYR A 203 -6.77 7.22 -5.49
C TYR A 203 -5.63 6.21 -5.64
N THR A 204 -4.43 6.68 -5.96
CA THR A 204 -3.34 5.78 -6.36
C THR A 204 -2.63 5.14 -5.17
N GLY A 205 -2.56 5.84 -4.03
CA GLY A 205 -1.50 5.50 -3.08
C GLY A 205 -0.13 5.79 -3.70
N ASP A 206 0.88 5.11 -3.18
CA ASP A 206 2.15 4.94 -3.86
C ASP A 206 2.02 3.83 -4.90
N PHE A 207 2.56 4.06 -6.10
CA PHE A 207 2.52 3.12 -7.21
C PHE A 207 3.75 3.24 -8.09
N ASN A 208 4.12 2.14 -8.76
CA ASN A 208 5.21 2.10 -9.72
C ASN A 208 4.66 1.77 -11.12
N SER A 209 4.93 2.64 -12.09
CA SER A 209 4.49 2.45 -13.48
C SER A 209 5.41 1.51 -14.28
N THR A 210 6.59 1.22 -13.74
CA THR A 210 7.60 0.34 -14.31
C THR A 210 7.71 -0.95 -13.48
N PRO A 211 8.00 -2.09 -14.11
CA PRO A 211 8.24 -3.33 -13.39
C PRO A 211 9.61 -3.28 -12.68
N GLU A 212 9.64 -3.77 -11.45
CA GLU A 212 10.85 -3.99 -10.68
C GLU A 212 11.19 -5.49 -10.61
N ARG A 213 12.35 -5.83 -10.04
CA ARG A 213 12.79 -7.22 -9.85
C ARG A 213 11.76 -8.11 -9.14
N HIS A 214 11.03 -7.54 -8.18
CA HIS A 214 10.14 -8.29 -7.30
C HIS A 214 8.65 -8.06 -7.58
N LEU A 215 8.30 -7.00 -8.30
CA LEU A 215 6.92 -6.57 -8.52
C LEU A 215 6.73 -6.13 -9.97
N SER A 216 5.62 -6.53 -10.58
CA SER A 216 5.23 -5.99 -11.90
C SER A 216 4.79 -4.53 -11.79
N ALA A 217 4.68 -3.86 -12.94
CA ALA A 217 4.10 -2.51 -13.02
C ALA A 217 2.65 -2.48 -12.51
N ALA A 218 2.22 -1.30 -12.08
CA ALA A 218 0.84 -1.01 -11.70
C ALA A 218 -0.15 -1.29 -12.86
N ASP A 219 -1.38 -1.65 -12.50
CA ASP A 219 -2.44 -1.92 -13.47
C ASP A 219 -2.75 -0.65 -14.31
N PRO A 220 -2.84 -0.76 -15.65
CA PRO A 220 -3.28 0.36 -16.47
C PRO A 220 -4.78 0.61 -16.24
N ILE A 221 -5.13 1.72 -15.58
CA ILE A 221 -6.53 2.07 -15.32
C ILE A 221 -7.09 2.92 -16.47
N CYS A 222 -7.69 2.24 -17.46
CA CYS A 222 -8.42 2.87 -18.55
C CYS A 222 -9.92 2.91 -18.25
N SER A 223 -10.50 4.09 -18.01
CA SER A 223 -11.97 4.25 -17.94
C SER A 223 -12.52 4.82 -19.25
N ALA A 224 -13.28 4.02 -20.00
CA ALA A 224 -13.77 4.37 -21.34
C ALA A 224 -14.98 5.31 -21.39
N SER A 225 -15.68 5.56 -20.27
CA SER A 225 -16.97 6.29 -20.27
C SER A 225 -16.98 7.60 -19.49
N SER A 226 -16.08 7.78 -18.52
CA SER A 226 -15.84 9.04 -17.82
C SER A 226 -14.52 8.92 -17.04
N PRO A 227 -13.48 9.68 -17.36
CA PRO A 227 -12.22 9.57 -16.63
C PRO A 227 -12.45 9.92 -15.15
N PRO A 228 -11.98 9.09 -14.20
CA PRO A 228 -12.09 9.43 -12.80
C PRO A 228 -11.21 10.65 -12.50
N LEU A 229 -11.55 11.38 -11.44
CA LEU A 229 -10.63 12.37 -10.89
C LEU A 229 -9.43 11.62 -10.27
N LEU A 230 -8.24 11.86 -10.81
CA LEU A 230 -6.99 11.25 -10.33
C LEU A 230 -6.47 12.01 -9.11
N LEU A 231 -6.17 11.28 -8.04
CA LEU A 231 -5.58 11.80 -6.81
C LEU A 231 -4.24 11.11 -6.54
N PRO A 232 -3.14 11.59 -7.13
CA PRO A 232 -1.80 11.15 -6.78
C PRO A 232 -1.41 11.77 -5.43
N ILE A 233 -0.69 11.00 -4.62
CA ILE A 233 -0.10 11.47 -3.35
C ILE A 233 1.43 11.40 -3.36
N THR A 234 2.00 10.71 -4.36
CA THR A 234 3.44 10.78 -4.66
C THR A 234 3.76 12.03 -5.49
N PRO A 235 4.93 12.66 -5.29
CA PRO A 235 5.39 13.73 -6.17
C PRO A 235 5.48 13.21 -7.62
N PRO A 236 5.21 14.05 -8.64
CA PRO A 236 5.49 13.66 -10.02
C PRO A 236 6.99 13.37 -10.18
N GLU A 237 7.35 12.34 -10.94
CA GLU A 237 8.75 11.95 -11.19
C GLU A 237 9.61 13.15 -11.64
N GLU A 238 9.05 14.11 -12.39
CA GLU A 238 9.74 15.35 -12.81
C GLU A 238 10.25 16.23 -11.65
N SER A 239 9.68 16.09 -10.44
CA SER A 239 10.15 16.80 -9.24
C SER A 239 11.27 16.07 -8.50
N MET A 240 11.57 14.82 -8.90
CA MET A 240 12.72 14.05 -8.46
C MET A 240 13.88 14.25 -9.45
N GLY A 241 14.33 15.50 -9.61
CA GLY A 241 15.57 15.88 -10.31
C GLY A 241 15.81 15.21 -11.67
N ASP A 242 15.26 15.78 -12.75
CA ASP A 242 15.84 15.61 -14.09
C ASP A 242 17.15 16.41 -14.19
N ASP A 243 18.22 15.85 -13.64
CA ASP A 243 19.58 16.36 -13.86
C ASP A 243 20.14 15.87 -15.21
N GLY A 244 19.34 15.80 -16.28
CA GLY A 244 19.82 15.78 -17.68
C GLY A 244 20.87 14.73 -18.06
N GLY A 245 21.05 13.70 -17.24
CA GLY A 245 21.83 12.51 -17.49
C GLY A 245 20.84 11.36 -17.53
N GLY A 246 20.73 10.68 -18.66
CA GLY A 246 19.88 9.50 -18.77
C GLY A 246 20.18 8.58 -17.59
N VAL A 247 19.15 8.26 -16.80
CA VAL A 247 19.24 7.22 -15.77
C VAL A 247 19.29 5.89 -16.52
N GLU A 248 20.45 5.57 -17.09
CA GLU A 248 20.84 4.19 -17.29
C GLU A 248 21.03 3.62 -15.87
N ASP A 249 20.09 2.77 -15.44
CA ASP A 249 20.22 1.78 -14.37
C ASP A 249 21.37 1.99 -13.35
N MET A 250 21.37 3.12 -12.64
CA MET A 250 22.38 3.44 -11.61
C MET A 250 22.18 2.63 -10.31
N GLY A 251 21.27 1.64 -10.30
CA GLY A 251 20.82 0.96 -9.09
C GLY A 251 21.78 -0.11 -8.58
N GLU A 252 22.24 -1.00 -9.45
CA GLU A 252 23.07 -2.14 -9.04
C GLU A 252 24.55 -1.94 -9.35
N GLU A 253 24.89 -1.32 -10.50
CA GLU A 253 26.29 -1.15 -10.91
C GLU A 253 27.02 -0.11 -10.06
N ASP A 254 26.38 1.01 -9.73
CA ASP A 254 27.01 2.05 -8.92
C ASP A 254 27.05 1.70 -7.43
N MET A 255 26.03 1.01 -6.89
CA MET A 255 26.16 0.35 -5.57
C MET A 255 27.31 -0.67 -5.58
N GLY A 256 27.43 -1.46 -6.65
CA GLY A 256 28.52 -2.42 -6.81
C GLY A 256 29.90 -1.76 -6.84
N LYS A 257 30.02 -0.58 -7.46
CA LYS A 257 31.23 0.25 -7.45
C LYS A 257 31.51 0.86 -6.09
N GLU A 258 30.53 1.47 -5.42
CA GLU A 258 30.71 2.03 -4.07
C GLU A 258 31.17 0.95 -3.06
N ILE A 259 30.51 -0.22 -3.08
CA ILE A 259 30.90 -1.35 -2.24
C ILE A 259 32.31 -1.84 -2.62
N GLY A 260 32.63 -1.89 -3.92
CA GLY A 260 33.95 -2.29 -4.41
C GLY A 260 35.06 -1.32 -4.02
N ASP A 261 34.79 -0.02 -4.05
CA ASP A 261 35.70 1.06 -3.70
C ASP A 261 35.93 1.13 -2.19
N GLU A 262 34.91 0.85 -1.37
CA GLU A 262 35.06 0.73 0.09
C GLU A 262 35.80 -0.55 0.52
N MET A 263 35.66 -1.66 -0.22
CA MET A 263 36.23 -2.96 0.17
C MET A 263 37.65 -3.24 -0.35
N GLY A 264 38.19 -2.39 -1.23
CA GLY A 264 39.54 -2.57 -1.79
C GLY A 264 39.62 -3.63 -2.90
N SER A 265 40.49 -3.39 -3.88
CA SER A 265 40.46 -3.95 -5.24
C SER A 265 40.61 -5.47 -5.39
N GLU A 266 40.94 -6.22 -4.33
CA GLU A 266 41.11 -7.69 -4.43
C GLU A 266 39.79 -8.45 -4.20
N MET A 267 38.87 -7.95 -3.35
CA MET A 267 37.60 -8.66 -3.07
C MET A 267 36.45 -8.30 -4.03
N GLY A 268 36.42 -7.09 -4.60
CA GLY A 268 35.37 -6.66 -5.53
C GLY A 268 35.31 -7.48 -6.84
N SER A 269 36.48 -7.94 -7.31
CA SER A 269 36.58 -8.72 -8.56
C SER A 269 36.03 -10.15 -8.46
N GLU A 270 35.97 -10.72 -7.25
CA GLU A 270 35.44 -12.06 -7.02
C GLU A 270 33.92 -12.06 -6.84
N MET A 271 33.37 -10.98 -6.27
CA MET A 271 31.92 -10.82 -6.07
C MET A 271 31.19 -10.47 -7.38
N GLY A 272 31.77 -9.59 -8.21
CA GLY A 272 31.19 -9.22 -9.51
C GLY A 272 31.01 -10.40 -10.49
N ARG A 273 31.81 -11.47 -10.37
CA ARG A 273 31.63 -12.70 -11.16
C ARG A 273 30.52 -13.61 -10.63
N LYS A 274 30.20 -13.56 -9.33
CA LYS A 274 29.13 -14.37 -8.71
C LYS A 274 27.73 -13.76 -8.91
N ILE A 275 27.65 -12.47 -9.21
CA ILE A 275 26.41 -11.75 -9.52
C ILE A 275 26.10 -11.80 -11.04
N GLY A 276 26.84 -12.61 -11.80
CA GLY A 276 26.71 -12.76 -13.25
C GLY A 276 25.28 -12.98 -13.74
N VAL A 277 24.79 -11.93 -14.41
CA VAL A 277 23.72 -11.86 -15.41
C VAL A 277 23.56 -13.20 -16.14
N SER A 278 22.47 -13.90 -15.82
CA SER A 278 21.94 -14.97 -16.66
C SER A 278 20.96 -14.31 -17.62
N ASP A 279 21.38 -14.06 -18.86
CA ASP A 279 20.53 -13.81 -20.02
C ASP A 279 19.44 -14.89 -20.14
N ARG A 280 18.32 -14.71 -19.46
CA ARG A 280 17.12 -15.55 -19.56
C ARG A 280 15.86 -14.71 -19.71
N ASN A 281 15.89 -13.81 -20.70
CA ASN A 281 14.70 -13.35 -21.39
C ASN A 281 14.83 -13.70 -22.88
N ARG A 282 14.60 -14.98 -23.22
CA ARG A 282 14.28 -15.39 -24.58
C ARG A 282 12.93 -16.11 -24.56
N TRP A 283 11.87 -15.32 -24.71
CA TRP A 283 10.55 -15.84 -25.05
C TRP A 283 10.63 -16.43 -26.45
N VAL A 284 10.32 -17.72 -26.58
CA VAL A 284 10.10 -18.38 -27.87
C VAL A 284 8.60 -18.33 -28.13
N GLU A 285 8.21 -17.54 -29.13
CA GLU A 285 6.88 -17.61 -29.74
C GLU A 285 6.59 -19.03 -30.23
N VAL A 286 5.42 -19.57 -29.86
CA VAL A 286 4.87 -20.76 -30.51
C VAL A 286 3.47 -20.39 -31.00
N GLU A 287 3.40 -19.79 -32.19
CA GLU A 287 2.17 -19.79 -32.98
C GLU A 287 1.99 -21.15 -33.67
N GLY A 288 0.77 -21.67 -33.59
CA GLY A 288 0.42 -22.98 -34.12
C GLY A 288 0.29 -23.04 -35.63
N ARG A 289 0.80 -24.13 -36.24
CA ARG A 289 0.01 -24.96 -37.17
C ARG A 289 0.76 -26.23 -37.57
N LYS A 290 0.00 -27.34 -37.51
CA LYS A 290 0.20 -28.68 -38.08
C LYS A 290 1.30 -28.82 -39.15
N ARG A 291 2.15 -29.85 -38.99
CA ARG A 291 2.35 -30.92 -39.98
C ARG A 291 3.09 -32.13 -39.38
N ARG A 292 2.60 -33.31 -39.73
CA ARG A 292 3.12 -34.65 -39.40
C ARG A 292 4.01 -35.13 -40.58
N ARG A 293 5.16 -35.74 -40.28
CA ARG A 293 5.92 -36.73 -41.10
C ARG A 293 7.14 -37.15 -40.25
N GLU A 294 7.13 -38.33 -39.63
CA GLU A 294 7.54 -39.65 -40.16
C GLU A 294 9.01 -39.77 -40.57
N GLY A 295 9.67 -40.81 -40.02
CA GLY A 295 10.93 -41.39 -40.48
C GLY A 295 12.11 -41.04 -39.57
N ALA A 296 12.55 -41.85 -38.60
CA ALA A 296 13.05 -43.24 -38.61
C ALA A 296 14.57 -43.25 -38.31
N ARG A 297 14.96 -44.31 -37.57
CA ARG A 297 16.30 -44.77 -37.20
C ARG A 297 17.04 -43.99 -36.12
N GLU A 298 17.86 -44.61 -35.29
CA GLU A 298 18.02 -45.95 -34.67
C GLU A 298 19.29 -45.80 -33.81
N GLU A 299 19.50 -46.72 -32.87
CA GLU A 299 20.72 -46.89 -32.04
C GLU A 299 20.85 -45.92 -30.86
N GLY A 300 20.97 -46.34 -29.61
CA GLY A 300 21.10 -47.67 -29.01
C GLY A 300 21.70 -47.52 -27.60
N LYS A 301 21.49 -48.57 -26.78
CA LYS A 301 22.11 -48.86 -25.46
C LYS A 301 21.40 -48.32 -24.22
N ASP A 302 20.52 -49.18 -23.70
CA ASP A 302 20.63 -49.87 -22.40
C ASP A 302 21.48 -49.19 -21.31
N ASP A 303 20.87 -48.90 -20.16
CA ASP A 303 21.02 -49.82 -19.02
C ASP A 303 19.96 -49.61 -17.93
N GLN A 304 19.52 -50.77 -17.41
CA GLN A 304 18.67 -51.01 -16.24
C GLN A 304 19.36 -50.45 -14.96
N GLU A 305 18.75 -50.18 -13.81
CA GLU A 305 17.70 -50.87 -13.06
C GLU A 305 17.41 -50.05 -11.78
N LEU A 306 16.40 -50.46 -11.00
CA LEU A 306 16.06 -50.08 -9.61
C LEU A 306 14.96 -49.02 -9.40
N ARG A 307 13.72 -49.47 -9.62
CA ARG A 307 12.59 -49.15 -8.74
C ARG A 307 12.05 -50.44 -8.13
N ARG A 308 12.15 -50.60 -6.82
CA ARG A 308 11.25 -51.45 -6.02
C ARG A 308 10.43 -50.53 -5.14
N GLY A 309 9.12 -50.55 -5.35
CA GLY A 309 8.10 -49.94 -4.51
C GLY A 309 6.92 -50.88 -4.38
N GLY A 310 6.23 -50.79 -3.24
CA GLY A 310 4.95 -51.44 -2.93
C GLY A 310 5.14 -52.80 -2.26
N GLY A 311 4.72 -53.05 -1.02
CA GLY A 311 3.59 -52.47 -0.29
C GLY A 311 2.40 -53.43 -0.41
N GLY A 312 2.18 -54.26 0.61
CA GLY A 312 1.01 -55.12 0.74
C GLY A 312 0.40 -55.00 2.14
N GLY A 313 -0.83 -54.52 2.22
CA GLY A 313 -1.77 -54.85 3.31
C GLY A 313 -2.32 -56.27 3.07
N GLY A 314 -2.85 -57.01 4.03
CA GLY A 314 -3.37 -56.64 5.35
C GLY A 314 -4.88 -56.82 5.37
N GLY A 315 -5.35 -58.04 5.71
CA GLY A 315 -6.73 -58.35 6.10
C GLY A 315 -7.59 -58.99 5.03
#